data_AF-A0AAN7UG35-F1
#
_entry.id   AF-A0AAN7UG35-F1
#
_cell.length_a   1.000
_cell.length_b   1.000
_cell.length_c   1.000
_cell.angle_alpha   90.00
_cell.angle_beta   90.00
_cell.angle_gamma   90.00
#
_symmetry.space_group_name_H-M   'P 1'
#
loop_
_entity.id
_entity.type
_entity.pdbx_description
1 polymer ?
#
loop_
_entity_poly.entity_id
_entity_poly.type
_entity_poly.pdbx_seq_one_letter_code
_entity_poly.pdbx_strand_id
1 'polypeptide(L)'
;MESPLPALGVMSGAIQLVALVRRIASEIILPIQDTQQIDQQDVSSMKTDLDTIRDHLLTLQMNFEGNDVKRIILQCIESGENASAVLGRLGVADRSERLQSACSIRTGLLGLDRQLSVLALKWIQYVNLALLNKP
;
A
#
# COMPACT_ATOMS: atom_id res chain seq x y z
N MET A 1 0.55 -31.31 8.85
CA MET A 1 1.19 -30.60 7.72
C MET A 1 0.27 -29.47 7.32
N GLU A 2 0.66 -28.21 7.53
CA GLU A 2 -0.11 -27.08 7.02
C GLU A 2 0.03 -27.01 5.50
N SER A 3 -1.08 -26.77 4.83
CA SER A 3 -1.15 -26.64 3.38
C SER A 3 -0.30 -25.46 2.90
N PRO A 4 0.34 -25.50 1.71
CA PRO A 4 0.97 -24.33 1.10
C PRO A 4 -0.04 -23.32 0.53
N LEU A 5 -1.34 -23.64 0.49
CA LEU A 5 -2.41 -22.77 -0.03
C LEU A 5 -2.54 -21.42 0.70
N PRO A 6 -2.44 -21.31 2.04
CA PRO A 6 -2.45 -20.03 2.74
C PRO A 6 -1.27 -19.14 2.31
N ALA A 7 -0.11 -19.74 2.04
CA ALA A 7 1.07 -19.00 1.63
C ALA A 7 0.96 -18.40 0.21
N LEU A 8 0.28 -19.10 -0.70
CA LEU A 8 -0.05 -18.60 -2.04
C LEU A 8 -1.12 -17.49 -1.99
N GLY A 9 -2.13 -17.64 -1.12
CA GLY A 9 -3.16 -16.61 -0.91
C GLY A 9 -2.56 -15.29 -0.45
N VAL A 10 -1.57 -15.34 0.46
CA VAL A 10 -0.90 -14.13 0.90
C VAL A 10 0.03 -13.53 -0.15
N MET A 11 0.76 -14.35 -0.93
CA MET A 11 1.60 -13.84 -2.01
C MET A 11 0.75 -13.09 -3.06
N SER A 12 -0.42 -13.64 -3.43
CA SER A 12 -1.38 -12.95 -4.30
C SER A 12 -1.86 -11.64 -3.69
N GLY A 13 -2.17 -11.62 -2.38
CA GLY A 13 -2.57 -10.42 -1.67
C GLY A 13 -1.49 -9.32 -1.71
N ALA A 14 -0.23 -9.64 -1.42
CA ALA A 14 0.86 -8.67 -1.45
C ALA A 14 1.07 -8.05 -2.85
N ILE A 15 0.96 -8.86 -3.92
CA ILE A 15 1.07 -8.38 -5.30
C ILE A 15 -0.10 -7.44 -5.65
N GLN A 16 -1.32 -7.80 -5.24
CA GLN A 16 -2.50 -6.95 -5.44
C GLN A 16 -2.35 -5.60 -4.71
N LEU A 17 -1.79 -5.61 -3.50
CA LEU A 17 -1.50 -4.38 -2.75
C LEU A 17 -0.48 -3.49 -3.47
N VAL A 18 0.61 -4.06 -4.00
CA VAL A 18 1.59 -3.33 -4.82
C VAL A 18 0.92 -2.69 -6.03
N ALA A 19 0.09 -3.44 -6.76
CA ALA A 19 -0.61 -2.93 -7.94
C ALA A 19 -1.56 -1.76 -7.58
N LEU A 20 -2.30 -1.88 -6.47
CA LEU A 20 -3.22 -0.84 -6.01
C LEU A 20 -2.47 0.46 -5.65
N VAL A 21 -1.37 0.35 -4.89
CA VAL A 21 -0.55 1.51 -4.50
C VAL A 21 0.03 2.24 -5.72
N ARG A 22 0.53 1.49 -6.71
CA ARG A 22 1.04 2.08 -7.96
C ARG A 22 -0.04 2.79 -8.76
N ARG A 23 -1.25 2.24 -8.78
CA ARG A 23 -2.40 2.87 -9.44
C ARG A 23 -2.72 4.21 -8.78
N ILE A 24 -2.90 4.23 -7.46
CA ILE A 24 -3.20 5.46 -6.70
C ILE A 24 -2.08 6.50 -6.91
N ALA A 25 -0.81 6.09 -6.85
CA ALA A 25 0.32 7.00 -7.06
C ALA A 25 0.32 7.64 -8.45
N SER A 26 -0.19 6.93 -9.47
CA SER A 26 -0.28 7.41 -10.85
C SER A 26 -1.50 8.32 -11.04
N GLU A 27 -2.64 7.96 -10.45
CA GLU A 27 -3.90 8.72 -10.49
C GLU A 27 -3.79 10.08 -9.78
N ILE A 28 -2.94 10.21 -8.76
CA ILE A 28 -2.71 11.49 -8.08
C ILE A 28 -1.92 12.48 -8.94
N ILE A 29 -1.04 12.03 -9.84
CA ILE A 29 -0.15 12.90 -10.62
C ILE A 29 -0.90 13.57 -11.78
N LEU A 30 -1.79 12.83 -12.43
CA LEU A 30 -2.47 13.26 -13.66
C LEU A 30 -3.28 14.57 -13.48
N PRO A 31 -4.11 14.74 -12.43
CA PRO A 31 -4.95 15.93 -12.31
C PRO A 31 -4.19 17.22 -11.98
N ILE A 32 -2.98 17.11 -11.43
CA ILE A 32 -2.24 18.26 -10.87
C ILE A 32 -1.43 18.96 -11.94
N GLN A 33 -1.02 18.23 -12.98
CA GLN A 33 -0.34 18.80 -14.13
C GLN A 33 -1.27 19.70 -14.96
N ASP A 34 -2.57 19.37 -14.99
CA ASP A 34 -3.55 20.02 -15.88
C ASP A 34 -4.41 21.11 -15.22
N THR A 35 -4.07 21.59 -14.03
CA THR A 35 -4.83 22.63 -13.29
C THR A 35 -6.26 22.25 -12.92
N GLN A 36 -6.70 21.03 -13.19
CA GLN A 36 -8.04 20.57 -12.87
C GLN A 36 -8.17 20.37 -11.35
N GLN A 37 -9.34 20.68 -10.81
CA GLN A 37 -9.68 20.19 -9.47
C GLN A 37 -9.66 18.66 -9.53
N ILE A 38 -8.94 18.02 -8.60
CA ILE A 38 -9.11 16.58 -8.39
C ILE A 38 -10.57 16.43 -7.97
N ASP A 39 -11.33 15.61 -8.70
CA ASP A 39 -12.73 15.36 -8.36
C ASP A 39 -12.79 14.80 -6.93
N GLN A 40 -13.73 15.30 -6.14
CA GLN A 40 -13.97 14.82 -4.80
C GLN A 40 -14.37 13.33 -4.81
N GLN A 41 -14.97 12.86 -5.90
CA GLN A 41 -15.23 11.45 -6.15
C GLN A 41 -13.93 10.63 -6.32
N ASP A 42 -12.93 11.16 -7.05
CA ASP A 42 -11.63 10.50 -7.22
C ASP A 42 -10.88 10.42 -5.89
N VAL A 43 -10.90 11.50 -5.09
CA VAL A 43 -10.33 11.49 -3.73
C VAL A 43 -10.99 10.44 -2.85
N SER A 44 -12.31 10.31 -2.93
CA SER A 44 -13.06 9.30 -2.18
C SER A 44 -12.69 7.88 -2.62
N SER A 45 -12.58 7.63 -3.93
CA SER A 45 -12.17 6.32 -4.46
C SER A 45 -10.78 5.94 -3.96
N MET A 46 -9.79 6.84 -4.11
CA MET A 46 -8.42 6.61 -3.66
C MET A 46 -8.32 6.36 -2.16
N LYS A 47 -9.19 6.99 -1.35
CA LYS A 47 -9.29 6.69 0.08
C LYS A 47 -9.80 5.28 0.34
N THR A 48 -10.88 4.86 -0.33
CA THR A 48 -11.40 3.49 -0.22
C THR A 48 -10.35 2.46 -0.61
N ASP A 49 -9.53 2.77 -1.62
CA ASP A 49 -8.41 1.92 -2.01
C ASP A 49 -7.33 1.83 -0.92
N LEU A 50 -6.95 2.94 -0.29
CA LEU A 50 -6.02 2.94 0.84
C LEU A 50 -6.56 2.22 2.08
N ASP A 51 -7.84 2.36 2.36
CA ASP A 51 -8.49 1.62 3.46
C ASP A 51 -8.50 0.12 3.16
N THR A 52 -8.75 -0.27 1.90
CA THR A 52 -8.63 -1.66 1.46
C THR A 52 -7.21 -2.18 1.66
N ILE A 53 -6.18 -1.38 1.33
CA ILE A 53 -4.77 -1.75 1.58
C ILE A 53 -4.53 -1.97 3.07
N ARG A 54 -5.02 -1.06 3.92
CA ARG A 54 -4.87 -1.13 5.37
C ARG A 54 -5.48 -2.41 5.93
N ASP A 55 -6.72 -2.73 5.55
CA ASP A 55 -7.43 -3.89 6.09
C ASP A 55 -6.77 -5.21 5.69
N HIS A 56 -6.22 -5.28 4.47
CA HIS A 56 -5.39 -6.41 4.05
C HIS A 56 -4.10 -6.48 4.88
N LEU A 57 -3.40 -5.37 5.09
CA LEU A 57 -2.18 -5.34 5.90
C LEU A 57 -2.42 -5.74 7.36
N LEU A 58 -3.54 -5.33 7.97
CA LEU A 58 -3.94 -5.76 9.31
C LEU A 58 -4.20 -7.28 9.36
N THR A 59 -4.86 -7.82 8.33
CA THR A 59 -5.05 -9.26 8.19
C THR A 59 -3.72 -10.00 8.08
N LEU A 60 -2.76 -9.46 7.32
CA LEU A 60 -1.41 -10.00 7.20
C LEU A 60 -0.64 -9.94 8.52
N GLN A 61 -0.79 -8.85 9.27
CA GLN A 61 -0.14 -8.66 10.57
C GLN A 61 -0.55 -9.75 11.58
N MET A 62 -1.83 -10.11 11.61
CA MET A 62 -2.35 -11.14 12.52
C MET A 62 -1.82 -12.53 12.22
N ASN A 63 -1.45 -12.79 10.98
CA ASN A 63 -0.97 -14.10 10.51
C ASN A 63 0.57 -14.24 10.57
N PHE A 64 1.30 -13.21 11.00
CA PHE A 64 2.77 -13.21 11.01
C PHE A 64 3.37 -12.92 12.39
N GLU A 65 4.17 -13.87 12.87
CA GLU A 65 4.87 -13.78 14.16
C GLU A 65 6.29 -13.19 14.04
N GLY A 66 6.83 -13.10 12.82
CA GLY A 66 8.19 -12.60 12.58
C GLY A 66 8.33 -11.09 12.80
N ASN A 67 9.21 -10.68 13.72
CA ASN A 67 9.43 -9.27 14.11
C ASN A 67 9.75 -8.33 12.94
N ASP A 68 10.55 -8.76 11.96
CA ASP A 68 10.94 -7.89 10.84
C ASP A 68 9.81 -7.70 9.82
N VAL A 69 9.03 -8.75 9.55
CA VAL A 69 7.89 -8.68 8.63
C VAL A 69 6.76 -7.86 9.27
N LYS A 70 6.50 -8.08 10.55
CA LYS A 70 5.54 -7.30 11.33
C LYS A 70 5.91 -5.81 11.36
N ARG A 71 7.20 -5.48 11.48
CA ARG A 71 7.70 -4.09 11.39
C ARG A 71 7.40 -3.48 10.03
N ILE A 72 7.67 -4.20 8.94
CA ILE A 72 7.39 -3.72 7.58
C ILE A 72 5.89 -3.50 7.38
N ILE A 73 5.05 -4.43 7.83
CA ILE A 73 3.58 -4.31 7.74
C ILE A 73 3.08 -3.07 8.50
N LEU A 74 3.59 -2.83 9.72
CA LEU A 74 3.26 -1.63 10.51
C LEU A 74 3.65 -0.33 9.79
N GLN A 75 4.85 -0.30 9.19
CA GLN A 75 5.31 0.85 8.41
C GLN A 75 4.44 1.08 7.16
N CYS A 76 3.97 0.00 6.52
CA CYS A 76 3.04 0.11 5.40
C CYS A 76 1.70 0.71 5.84
N ILE A 77 1.15 0.25 6.98
CA ILE A 77 -0.10 0.77 7.55
C ILE A 77 0.03 2.27 7.84
N GLU A 78 1.07 2.66 8.58
CA GLU A 78 1.34 4.06 8.91
C GLU A 78 1.49 4.94 7.65
N SER A 79 2.18 4.43 6.62
CA SER A 79 2.34 5.14 5.35
C SER A 79 1.01 5.32 4.62
N GLY A 80 0.14 4.29 4.64
CA GLY A 80 -1.20 4.34 4.05
C GLY A 80 -2.14 5.32 4.76
N GLU A 81 -2.13 5.33 6.10
CA GLU A 81 -2.92 6.25 6.92
C GLU A 81 -2.50 7.70 6.70
N ASN A 82 -1.19 7.96 6.66
CA ASN A 82 -0.64 9.27 6.34
C ASN A 82 -1.05 9.74 4.94
N ALA A 83 -0.96 8.87 3.93
CA ALA A 83 -1.41 9.18 2.58
C ALA A 83 -2.91 9.50 2.53
N SER A 84 -3.75 8.72 3.21
CA SER A 84 -5.21 8.93 3.30
C SER A 84 -5.57 10.26 3.98
N ALA A 85 -4.86 10.60 5.05
CA ALA A 85 -5.04 11.86 5.78
C ALA A 85 -4.64 13.09 4.93
N VAL A 86 -3.59 12.99 4.11
CA VAL A 86 -3.19 14.06 3.19
C VAL A 86 -4.14 14.13 1.98
N LEU A 87 -4.61 13.00 1.45
CA LEU A 87 -5.63 12.94 0.39
C LEU A 87 -6.91 13.68 0.76
N GLY A 88 -7.36 13.54 2.01
CA GLY A 88 -8.55 14.24 2.51
C GLY A 88 -8.47 15.77 2.45
N ARG A 89 -7.26 16.34 2.31
CA ARG A 89 -7.03 17.78 2.23
C ARG A 89 -6.95 18.30 0.79
N LEU A 90 -6.77 17.42 -0.20
CA LEU A 90 -6.60 17.81 -1.60
C LEU A 90 -7.84 18.48 -2.22
N GLY A 91 -9.05 18.12 -1.78
CA GLY A 91 -10.29 18.68 -2.33
C GLY A 91 -10.61 20.12 -1.89
N VAL A 92 -9.97 20.61 -0.83
CA VAL A 92 -10.25 21.94 -0.23
C VAL A 92 -9.06 22.90 -0.23
N ALA A 93 -7.86 22.40 -0.55
CA ALA A 93 -6.62 23.16 -0.55
C ALA A 93 -6.48 24.07 -1.79
N ASP A 94 -5.74 25.16 -1.64
CA ASP A 94 -5.41 26.02 -2.77
C ASP A 94 -4.48 25.31 -3.78
N ARG A 95 -4.17 25.95 -4.92
CA ARG A 95 -3.35 25.31 -5.98
C ARG A 95 -1.94 24.93 -5.49
N SER A 96 -1.31 25.78 -4.69
CA SER A 96 0.06 25.56 -4.21
C SER A 96 0.08 24.44 -3.18
N GLU A 97 -0.85 24.48 -2.23
CA GLU A 97 -1.02 23.45 -1.21
C GLU A 97 -1.40 22.09 -1.81
N ARG A 98 -2.23 22.07 -2.87
CA ARG A 98 -2.57 20.84 -3.61
C ARG A 98 -1.35 20.19 -4.24
N LEU A 99 -0.53 20.97 -4.95
CA LEU A 99 0.70 20.48 -5.57
C LEU A 99 1.64 19.88 -4.51
N GLN A 100 1.86 20.60 -3.42
CA GLN A 100 2.74 20.16 -2.34
C GLN A 100 2.20 18.89 -1.65
N SER A 101 0.90 18.87 -1.34
CA SER A 101 0.23 17.73 -0.70
C SER A 101 0.32 16.48 -1.55
N ALA A 102 0.09 16.60 -2.85
CA ALA A 102 0.18 15.47 -3.74
C ALA A 102 1.60 14.97 -4.00
N CYS A 103 2.59 15.86 -4.07
CA CYS A 103 4.00 15.46 -4.08
C CYS A 103 4.35 14.67 -2.80
N SER A 104 3.82 15.11 -1.65
CA SER A 104 3.97 14.40 -0.37
C SER A 104 3.29 13.03 -0.41
N ILE A 105 2.04 12.94 -0.88
CA ILE A 105 1.33 11.67 -1.02
C ILE A 105 2.07 10.72 -1.96
N ARG A 106 2.48 11.20 -3.14
CA ARG A 106 3.25 10.39 -4.10
C ARG A 106 4.52 9.83 -3.46
N THR A 107 5.25 10.65 -2.71
CA THR A 107 6.47 10.21 -2.02
C THR A 107 6.15 9.13 -0.98
N GLY A 108 5.08 9.32 -0.19
CA GLY A 108 4.60 8.31 0.75
C GLY A 108 4.19 7.00 0.07
N LEU A 109 3.44 7.07 -1.03
CA LEU A 109 3.00 5.91 -1.80
C LEU A 109 4.16 5.18 -2.48
N LEU A 110 5.20 5.88 -2.95
CA LEU A 110 6.42 5.24 -3.45
C LEU A 110 7.18 4.52 -2.34
N GLY A 111 7.21 5.09 -1.12
CA GLY A 111 7.72 4.42 0.07
C GLY A 111 6.95 3.13 0.36
N LEU A 112 5.62 3.21 0.34
CA LEU A 112 4.72 2.08 0.52
C LEU A 112 4.89 0.99 -0.55
N ASP A 113 4.98 1.35 -1.83
CA ASP A 113 5.25 0.43 -2.95
C ASP A 113 6.54 -0.35 -2.72
N ARG A 114 7.61 0.35 -2.31
CA ARG A 114 8.90 -0.28 -2.01
C ARG A 114 8.80 -1.24 -0.83
N GLN A 115 8.13 -0.85 0.25
CA GLN A 115 7.95 -1.70 1.44
C GLN A 115 7.11 -2.94 1.13
N LEU A 116 6.01 -2.80 0.39
CA LEU A 116 5.18 -3.91 -0.06
C LEU A 116 5.94 -4.86 -1.00
N SER A 117 6.79 -4.31 -1.88
CA SER A 117 7.66 -5.12 -2.75
C SER A 117 8.66 -5.93 -1.93
N VAL A 118 9.27 -5.33 -0.90
CA VAL A 118 10.17 -6.03 0.02
C VAL A 118 9.41 -7.11 0.80
N LEU A 119 8.19 -6.82 1.23
CA LEU A 119 7.32 -7.78 1.91
C LEU A 119 7.02 -9.00 1.01
N ALA A 120 6.65 -8.76 -0.24
CA ALA A 120 6.40 -9.82 -1.23
C ALA A 120 7.65 -10.70 -1.45
N LEU A 121 8.84 -10.08 -1.56
CA LEU A 121 10.10 -10.82 -1.70
C LEU A 121 10.43 -11.66 -0.47
N LYS A 122 10.31 -11.10 0.73
CA LYS A 122 10.50 -11.84 1.99
C LYS A 122 9.52 -13.01 2.09
N TRP A 123 8.30 -12.83 1.57
CA TRP A 123 7.29 -13.88 1.52
C TRP A 123 7.71 -15.04 0.62
N ILE A 124 8.16 -14.74 -0.61
CA ILE A 124 8.66 -15.76 -1.55
C ILE A 124 9.81 -16.54 -0.93
N GLN A 125 10.74 -15.86 -0.25
CA GLN A 125 11.86 -16.50 0.45
C GLN A 125 11.38 -17.45 1.55
N TYR A 126 10.43 -17.01 2.38
CA TYR A 126 9.87 -17.83 3.45
C TYR A 126 9.19 -19.10 2.90
N VAL A 127 8.38 -18.95 1.84
CA VAL A 127 7.70 -20.08 1.19
C VAL A 127 8.71 -21.06 0.59
N ASN A 128 9.73 -20.56 -0.10
CA ASN A 128 10.78 -21.42 -0.68
C ASN A 128 11.52 -22.21 0.41
N LEU A 129 11.87 -21.57 1.53
CA LEU A 129 12.51 -22.26 2.65
C LEU A 129 11.60 -23.31 3.29
N ALA A 130 10.30 -23.01 3.45
CA ALA A 130 9.34 -23.95 3.99
C ALA A 130 9.10 -25.16 3.05
N LEU A 131 9.18 -24.96 1.73
CA LEU A 131 9.06 -26.02 0.74
C LEU A 131 10.33 -26.88 0.66
N LEU A 132 11.51 -26.28 0.77
CA LEU A 132 12.80 -26.97 0.72
C LEU A 132 13.09 -27.80 1.98
N ASN A 133 12.52 -27.43 3.13
CA ASN A 133 12.66 -28.14 4.40
C ASN A 133 11.56 -29.20 4.64
N LYS A 134 10.78 -29.57 3.62
CA LYS A 134 9.89 -30.73 3.73
C LYS A 134 10.72 -32.03 3.69
N PRO A 135 10.58 -32.94 4.68
CA PRO A 135 11.23 -34.24 4.66
C PRO A 135 10.72 -35.12 3.51
#